data_AF-A0A317Z9V9-F1
#
_entry.id   AF-A0A317Z9V9-F1
#
_cell.length_a   1.000
_cell.length_b   1.000
_cell.length_c   1.000
_cell.angle_alpha   90.00
_cell.angle_beta   90.00
_cell.angle_gamma   90.00
#
_symmetry.space_group_name_H-M   'P 1'
#
loop_
_entity.id
_entity.type
_entity.pdbx_description
1 polymer ?
#
loop_
_entity_poly.entity_id
_entity_poly.type
_entity_poly.pdbx_seq_one_letter_code
_entity_poly.pdbx_strand_id
1 'polypeptide(L)'
;QALNYLYERGFTDDMIDARKIGFAPDSSHFATDFMEKKGYDLQLGYEAGILSRNDTDFNYYDRFRNRIIFPLANAQGRIVGYSGRTYTEQEPKYLNSPESPIFQKRKLLYNLSEARKSIRQKDEVILLEGFMDVIKADDAGLKNVVASMGTQLSNEHITFLKKLCSHVTLMF
;
A
#
# COMPACT_ATOMS: atom_id res chain seq x y z
N GLN A 1 0.51 -14.48 15.65
CA GLN A 1 -0.80 -13.79 15.67
C GLN A 1 -1.10 -13.13 14.33
N ALA A 2 -0.35 -12.10 13.90
CA ALA A 2 -0.57 -11.42 12.62
C ALA A 2 -0.55 -12.36 11.39
N LEU A 3 0.36 -13.35 11.37
CA LEU A 3 0.39 -14.36 10.31
C LEU A 3 -0.86 -15.25 10.29
N ASN A 4 -1.28 -15.78 11.45
CA ASN A 4 -2.51 -16.57 11.56
C ASN A 4 -3.74 -15.77 11.12
N TYR A 5 -3.79 -14.47 11.45
CA TYR A 5 -4.85 -13.59 10.98
C TYR A 5 -4.93 -13.53 9.44
N LEU A 6 -3.79 -13.51 8.75
CA LEU A 6 -3.75 -13.57 7.28
C LEU A 6 -4.24 -14.93 6.76
N TYR A 7 -3.80 -16.03 7.36
CA TYR A 7 -4.23 -17.38 6.99
C TYR A 7 -5.73 -17.59 7.18
N GLU A 8 -6.32 -17.13 8.29
CA GLU A 8 -7.77 -17.17 8.53
C GLU A 8 -8.56 -16.35 7.50
N ARG A 9 -7.91 -15.37 6.85
CA ARG A 9 -8.47 -14.61 5.72
C ARG A 9 -8.11 -15.18 4.36
N GLY A 10 -7.59 -16.41 4.32
CA GLY A 10 -7.26 -17.15 3.11
C GLY A 10 -6.06 -16.60 2.35
N PHE A 11 -5.13 -15.93 3.01
CA PHE A 11 -3.81 -15.68 2.40
C PHE A 11 -2.99 -16.96 2.43
N THR A 12 -2.29 -17.25 1.34
CA THR A 12 -1.26 -18.30 1.28
C THR A 12 0.12 -17.69 1.45
N ASP A 13 1.13 -18.51 1.69
CA ASP A 13 2.53 -18.06 1.72
C ASP A 13 2.93 -17.44 0.37
N ASP A 14 2.53 -18.05 -0.74
CA ASP A 14 2.77 -17.51 -2.08
C ASP A 14 2.17 -16.10 -2.25
N MET A 15 0.95 -15.86 -1.74
CA MET A 15 0.34 -14.53 -1.77
C MET A 15 1.11 -13.53 -0.90
N ILE A 16 1.54 -13.96 0.28
CA ILE A 16 2.31 -13.13 1.23
C ILE A 16 3.64 -12.72 0.61
N ASP A 17 4.37 -13.67 0.01
CA ASP A 17 5.65 -13.45 -0.63
C ASP A 17 5.53 -12.61 -1.90
N ALA A 18 4.59 -12.96 -2.80
CA ALA A 18 4.36 -12.22 -4.04
C ALA A 18 3.97 -10.76 -3.79
N ARG A 19 3.21 -10.50 -2.71
CA ARG A 19 2.80 -9.15 -2.30
C ARG A 19 3.77 -8.48 -1.33
N LYS A 20 4.84 -9.16 -0.92
CA LYS A 20 5.84 -8.69 0.05
C LYS A 20 5.19 -8.17 1.33
N ILE A 21 4.17 -8.89 1.81
CA ILE A 21 3.43 -8.51 3.01
C ILE A 21 4.35 -8.72 4.22
N GLY A 22 4.42 -7.69 5.07
CA GLY A 22 5.28 -7.68 6.25
C GLY A 22 4.51 -7.47 7.54
N PHE A 23 5.25 -7.29 8.62
CA PHE A 23 4.73 -6.96 9.94
C PHE A 23 5.58 -5.86 10.58
N ALA A 24 4.92 -4.81 11.07
CA ALA A 24 5.54 -3.80 11.91
C ALA A 24 5.33 -4.21 13.38
N PRO A 25 6.42 -4.47 14.14
CA PRO A 25 6.33 -4.76 15.57
C PRO A 25 5.64 -3.66 16.37
N ASP A 26 5.25 -3.95 17.61
CA ASP A 26 4.62 -2.96 18.51
C ASP A 26 5.64 -1.99 19.14
N SER A 27 6.94 -2.23 18.93
CA SER A 27 7.98 -1.26 19.30
C SER A 27 7.76 0.05 18.54
N SER A 28 8.00 1.17 19.21
CA SER A 28 7.96 2.51 18.62
C SER A 28 9.27 2.93 17.95
N HIS A 29 10.24 2.04 17.84
CA HIS A 29 11.60 2.37 17.37
C HIS A 29 12.20 1.28 16.47
N PHE A 30 11.42 0.31 15.98
CA PHE A 30 11.95 -0.74 15.10
C PHE A 30 12.46 -0.17 13.77
N ALA A 31 11.64 0.68 13.13
CA ALA A 31 12.03 1.36 11.89
C ALA A 31 13.02 2.49 12.17
N THR A 32 12.86 3.26 13.26
CA THR A 32 13.81 4.30 13.67
C THR A 32 15.23 3.72 13.83
N ASP A 33 15.39 2.71 14.69
CA ASP A 33 16.69 2.08 14.98
C ASP A 33 17.30 1.46 13.71
N PHE A 34 16.46 0.84 12.86
CA PHE A 34 16.91 0.29 11.59
C PHE A 34 17.45 1.38 10.66
N MET A 35 16.74 2.51 10.56
CA MET A 35 17.15 3.64 9.71
C MET A 35 18.45 4.27 10.20
N GLU A 36 18.58 4.52 11.50
CA GLU A 36 19.81 5.04 12.11
C GLU A 36 20.98 4.08 11.87
N LYS A 37 20.79 2.78 12.13
CA LYS A 37 21.82 1.75 11.90
C LYS A 37 22.26 1.67 10.43
N LYS A 38 21.36 1.99 9.49
CA LYS A 38 21.65 2.04 8.06
C LYS A 38 22.21 3.39 7.59
N GLY A 39 22.32 4.38 8.49
CA GLY A 39 22.84 5.71 8.17
C GLY A 39 21.86 6.58 7.38
N TYR A 40 20.56 6.31 7.46
CA TYR A 40 19.55 7.19 6.89
C TYR A 40 19.26 8.37 7.82
N ASP A 41 19.02 9.54 7.23
CA ASP A 41 18.52 10.71 7.95
C ASP A 41 17.06 10.45 8.42
N LEU A 42 16.82 10.62 9.71
CA LEU A 42 15.49 10.44 10.31
C LEU A 42 14.50 11.52 9.87
N GLN A 43 14.97 12.74 9.59
CA GLN A 43 14.12 13.78 9.00
C GLN A 43 13.60 13.31 7.63
N LEU A 44 14.45 12.67 6.83
CA LEU A 44 14.02 12.07 5.55
C LEU A 44 13.06 10.89 5.76
N GLY A 45 13.25 10.08 6.81
CA GLY A 45 12.31 9.02 7.20
C GLY A 45 10.92 9.54 7.59
N TYR A 46 10.88 10.68 8.28
CA TYR A 46 9.65 11.40 8.60
C TYR A 46 8.98 11.97 7.34
N GLU A 47 9.73 12.65 6.47
CA GLU A 47 9.20 13.19 5.21
C GLU A 47 8.72 12.11 4.23
N ALA A 48 9.37 10.94 4.24
CA ALA A 48 8.93 9.76 3.49
C ALA A 48 7.67 9.11 4.11
N GLY A 49 7.27 9.51 5.32
CA GLY A 49 6.08 9.00 5.99
C GLY A 49 6.26 7.60 6.59
N ILE A 50 7.50 7.20 6.87
CA ILE A 50 7.84 5.96 7.60
C ILE A 50 7.87 6.24 9.11
N LEU A 51 8.36 7.42 9.49
CA LEU A 51 8.42 7.88 10.87
C LEU A 51 7.36 8.97 11.12
N SER A 52 6.99 9.11 12.38
CA SER A 52 6.27 10.25 12.93
C SER A 52 7.22 11.03 13.83
N ARG A 53 6.88 12.29 14.14
CA ARG A 53 7.63 13.13 15.06
C ARG A 53 6.71 13.60 16.18
N ASN A 54 7.24 13.66 17.40
CA ASN A 54 6.55 14.30 18.52
C ASN A 54 6.82 15.81 18.47
N ASP A 55 5.77 16.63 18.47
CA ASP A 55 5.89 18.08 18.34
C ASP A 55 6.44 18.77 19.61
N THR A 56 6.48 18.06 20.75
CA THR A 56 6.96 18.63 22.02
C THR A 56 8.47 18.48 22.19
N ASP A 57 9.01 17.29 21.96
CA ASP A 57 10.42 16.97 22.18
C ASP A 57 11.20 16.74 20.88
N PHE A 58 10.53 16.83 19.72
CA PHE A 58 11.08 16.62 18.37
C PHE A 58 11.67 15.22 18.12
N ASN A 59 11.37 14.25 18.98
CA ASN A 59 11.82 12.87 18.80
C ASN A 59 11.04 12.15 17.68
N TYR A 60 11.74 11.31 16.93
CA TYR A 60 11.17 10.46 15.89
C TYR A 60 10.77 9.09 16.45
N TYR A 61 9.68 8.55 15.93
CA TYR A 61 9.20 7.21 16.29
C TYR A 61 8.49 6.55 15.11
N ASP A 62 8.36 5.24 15.16
CA ASP A 62 7.72 4.44 14.12
C ASP A 62 6.27 4.88 13.90
N ARG A 63 5.93 5.26 12.66
CA ARG A 63 4.53 5.58 12.30
C ARG A 63 3.65 4.34 12.37
N PHE A 64 4.15 3.22 11.86
CA PHE A 64 3.45 1.95 11.82
C PHE A 64 3.90 1.09 12.98
N ARG A 65 2.96 0.72 13.86
CA ARG A 65 3.21 -0.14 15.02
C ARG A 65 2.12 -1.17 15.12
N ASN A 66 2.49 -2.40 15.47
CA ASN A 66 1.58 -3.52 15.68
C ASN A 66 0.62 -3.77 14.50
N ARG A 67 1.13 -3.71 13.26
CA ARG A 67 0.31 -3.73 12.03
C ARG A 67 0.87 -4.68 11.00
N ILE A 68 -0.02 -5.33 10.26
CA ILE A 68 0.34 -6.03 9.02
C ILE A 68 0.61 -4.96 7.96
N ILE A 69 1.74 -5.06 7.28
CA ILE A 69 2.24 -4.04 6.35
C ILE A 69 2.06 -4.50 4.91
N PHE A 70 1.33 -3.71 4.14
CA PHE A 70 1.14 -3.87 2.71
C PHE A 70 1.95 -2.79 1.96
N PRO A 71 2.97 -3.17 1.18
CA PRO A 71 3.73 -2.22 0.37
C PRO A 71 2.86 -1.58 -0.72
N LEU A 72 3.01 -0.27 -0.91
CA LEU A 72 2.32 0.48 -1.94
C LEU A 72 3.33 0.85 -3.03
N ALA A 73 3.23 0.16 -4.16
CA ALA A 73 4.09 0.40 -5.31
C ALA A 73 3.51 1.50 -6.22
N ASN A 74 4.37 2.37 -6.74
CA ASN A 74 4.00 3.30 -7.79
C ASN A 74 3.86 2.58 -9.15
N ALA A 75 3.52 3.34 -10.19
CA ALA A 75 3.33 2.79 -11.52
C ALA A 75 4.59 2.08 -12.07
N GLN A 76 5.79 2.41 -11.58
CA GLN A 76 7.05 1.75 -12.00
C GLN A 76 7.41 0.53 -11.14
N GLY A 77 6.56 0.13 -10.19
CA GLY A 77 6.83 -1.01 -9.30
C GLY A 77 7.74 -0.67 -8.11
N ARG A 78 8.08 0.61 -7.90
CA ARG A 78 8.90 1.04 -6.75
C ARG A 78 7.99 1.25 -5.54
N ILE A 79 8.36 0.69 -4.38
CA ILE A 79 7.65 0.92 -3.13
C ILE A 79 7.83 2.38 -2.72
N VAL A 80 6.72 3.08 -2.54
CA VAL A 80 6.71 4.52 -2.21
C VAL A 80 5.96 4.83 -0.91
N GLY A 81 5.28 3.85 -0.33
CA GLY A 81 4.58 3.99 0.93
C GLY A 81 4.04 2.63 1.40
N TYR A 82 3.30 2.66 2.50
CA TYR A 82 2.72 1.47 3.11
C TYR A 82 1.27 1.71 3.53
N SER A 83 0.49 0.63 3.55
CA SER A 83 -0.77 0.54 4.27
C SER A 83 -0.63 -0.45 5.42
N GLY A 84 -0.81 0.02 6.64
CA GLY A 84 -0.74 -0.79 7.86
C GLY A 84 -2.13 -1.16 8.35
N ARG A 85 -2.45 -2.45 8.34
CA ARG A 85 -3.73 -2.97 8.81
C ARG A 85 -3.64 -3.47 10.24
N THR A 86 -4.59 -3.08 11.08
CA THR A 86 -4.76 -3.72 12.39
C THR A 86 -5.18 -5.18 12.21
N TYR A 87 -4.73 -6.08 13.09
CA TYR A 87 -5.28 -7.43 13.25
C TYR A 87 -5.90 -7.62 14.64
N THR A 88 -6.03 -6.51 15.37
CA THR A 88 -6.70 -6.34 16.67
C THR A 88 -7.75 -5.23 16.53
N GLU A 89 -8.41 -4.83 17.62
CA GLU A 89 -9.49 -3.82 17.61
C GLU A 89 -8.98 -2.35 17.62
N GLN A 90 -7.81 -2.08 17.06
CA GLN A 90 -7.24 -0.73 16.99
C GLN A 90 -7.79 0.09 15.81
N GLU A 91 -8.09 1.37 16.05
CA GLU A 91 -8.38 2.36 15.02
C GLU A 91 -7.14 3.20 14.64
N PRO A 92 -6.99 3.63 13.36
CA PRO A 92 -7.85 3.27 12.24
C PRO A 92 -7.59 1.82 11.78
N LYS A 93 -8.63 1.15 11.26
CA LYS A 93 -8.50 -0.20 10.65
C LYS A 93 -7.35 -0.31 9.65
N TYR A 94 -7.20 0.70 8.79
CA TYR A 94 -6.06 0.87 7.88
C TYR A 94 -5.41 2.24 8.11
N LEU A 95 -4.11 2.24 8.33
CA LEU A 95 -3.28 3.43 8.40
C LEU A 95 -2.43 3.50 7.13
N ASN A 96 -2.62 4.52 6.31
CA ASN A 96 -1.78 4.73 5.13
C ASN A 96 -0.61 5.67 5.45
N SER A 97 0.47 5.56 4.67
CA SER A 97 1.47 6.63 4.57
C SER A 97 0.77 7.98 4.30
N PRO A 98 1.28 9.07 4.89
CA PRO A 98 0.84 10.42 4.55
C PRO A 98 1.25 10.77 3.12
N GLU A 99 0.70 11.86 2.57
CA GLU A 99 1.22 12.41 1.31
C GLU A 99 2.71 12.74 1.47
N SER A 100 3.52 12.39 0.47
CA SER A 100 4.96 12.65 0.42
C SER A 100 5.39 12.97 -1.02
N PRO A 101 6.64 13.40 -1.26
CA PRO A 101 7.14 13.63 -2.62
C PRO A 101 7.04 12.41 -3.54
N ILE A 102 7.01 11.20 -2.95
CA ILE A 102 6.98 9.93 -3.69
C ILE A 102 5.64 9.19 -3.59
N PHE A 103 4.79 9.53 -2.61
CA PHE A 103 3.47 8.93 -2.42
C PHE A 103 2.38 9.98 -2.49
N GLN A 104 1.55 9.89 -3.53
CA GLN A 104 0.42 10.78 -3.75
C GLN A 104 -0.83 9.94 -4.02
N LYS A 105 -1.81 9.95 -3.10
CA LYS A 105 -3.03 9.11 -3.22
C LYS A 105 -3.83 9.43 -4.47
N ARG A 106 -3.80 10.68 -4.91
CA ARG A 106 -4.46 11.14 -6.16
C ARG A 106 -3.79 10.64 -7.44
N LYS A 107 -2.61 10.02 -7.37
CA LYS A 107 -1.91 9.46 -8.54
C LYS A 107 -1.71 7.95 -8.47
N LEU A 108 -1.67 7.40 -7.26
CA LEU A 108 -1.41 5.98 -7.05
C LEU A 108 -2.69 5.16 -7.20
N LEU A 109 -2.66 4.24 -8.17
CA LEU A 109 -3.58 3.12 -8.26
C LEU A 109 -2.84 1.86 -7.80
N TYR A 110 -3.34 1.22 -6.75
CA TYR A 110 -2.77 -0.02 -6.26
C TYR A 110 -2.81 -1.10 -7.35
N ASN A 111 -1.79 -1.97 -7.39
CA ASN A 111 -1.60 -3.03 -8.38
C ASN A 111 -1.35 -2.57 -9.83
N LEU A 112 -1.24 -1.27 -10.11
CA LEU A 112 -1.09 -0.78 -11.49
C LEU A 112 0.18 -1.30 -12.18
N SER A 113 1.30 -1.47 -11.46
CA SER A 113 2.54 -2.02 -12.05
C SER A 113 2.32 -3.43 -12.59
N GLU A 114 1.68 -4.28 -11.80
CA GLU A 114 1.42 -5.70 -12.13
C GLU A 114 0.30 -5.82 -13.18
N ALA A 115 -0.78 -5.08 -12.99
CA ALA A 115 -1.96 -5.14 -13.85
C ALA A 115 -1.73 -4.53 -15.24
N ARG A 116 -0.73 -3.64 -15.41
CA ARG A 116 -0.52 -2.88 -16.65
C ARG A 116 -0.52 -3.75 -17.91
N LYS A 117 0.16 -4.89 -17.88
CA LYS A 117 0.24 -5.79 -19.03
C LYS A 117 -1.14 -6.34 -19.37
N SER A 118 -1.86 -6.85 -18.38
CA SER A 118 -3.19 -7.42 -18.58
C SER A 118 -4.21 -6.35 -19.00
N ILE A 119 -4.12 -5.13 -18.46
CA ILE A 119 -5.00 -4.01 -18.83
C ILE A 119 -4.86 -3.71 -20.32
N ARG A 120 -3.63 -3.59 -20.83
CA ARG A 120 -3.38 -3.33 -22.26
C ARG A 120 -3.81 -4.49 -23.15
N GLN A 121 -3.59 -5.73 -22.71
CA GLN A 121 -3.95 -6.91 -23.49
C GLN A 121 -5.46 -7.09 -23.63
N LYS A 122 -6.24 -6.73 -22.59
CA LYS A 122 -7.69 -6.83 -22.58
C LYS A 122 -8.40 -5.53 -23.02
N ASP A 123 -7.66 -4.44 -23.19
CA ASP A 123 -8.18 -3.08 -23.36
C ASP A 123 -9.23 -2.70 -22.29
N GLU A 124 -9.02 -3.18 -21.06
CA GLU A 124 -9.96 -3.00 -19.95
C GLU A 124 -9.22 -2.94 -18.60
N VAL A 125 -9.62 -2.00 -17.76
CA VAL A 125 -9.27 -1.98 -16.33
C VAL A 125 -10.52 -2.17 -15.46
N ILE A 126 -10.38 -2.97 -14.41
CA ILE A 126 -11.43 -3.18 -13.41
C ILE A 126 -11.04 -2.44 -12.14
N LEU A 127 -11.89 -1.49 -11.71
CA LEU A 127 -11.67 -0.69 -10.53
C LEU A 127 -12.47 -1.25 -9.36
N LEU A 128 -11.77 -1.59 -8.27
CA LEU A 128 -12.32 -2.10 -7.01
C LEU A 128 -12.26 -1.04 -5.91
N GLU A 129 -13.03 -1.22 -4.84
CA GLU A 129 -13.01 -0.29 -3.70
C GLU A 129 -11.69 -0.35 -2.92
N GLY A 130 -11.23 -1.55 -2.60
CA GLY A 130 -10.10 -1.78 -1.70
C GLY A 130 -8.95 -2.53 -2.35
N PHE A 131 -7.72 -2.21 -1.93
CA PHE A 131 -6.54 -2.95 -2.36
C PHE A 131 -6.57 -4.43 -1.92
N MET A 132 -7.34 -4.76 -0.87
CA MET A 132 -7.54 -6.13 -0.41
C MET A 132 -8.32 -6.96 -1.45
N ASP A 133 -9.37 -6.37 -2.03
CA ASP A 133 -10.17 -7.00 -3.08
C ASP A 133 -9.32 -7.19 -4.33
N VAL A 134 -8.42 -6.24 -4.61
CA VAL A 134 -7.44 -6.36 -5.70
C VAL A 134 -6.50 -7.55 -5.49
N ILE A 135 -5.98 -7.75 -4.28
CA ILE A 135 -5.11 -8.90 -3.99
C ILE A 135 -5.85 -10.21 -4.24
N LYS A 136 -7.10 -10.33 -3.76
CA LYS A 136 -7.91 -11.55 -3.89
C LYS A 136 -8.39 -11.80 -5.32
N ALA A 137 -8.82 -10.77 -6.03
CA ALA A 137 -9.23 -10.87 -7.42
C ALA A 137 -8.06 -11.26 -8.33
N ASP A 138 -6.88 -10.67 -8.10
CA ASP A 138 -5.67 -11.05 -8.82
C ASP A 138 -5.32 -12.51 -8.58
N ASP A 139 -5.31 -12.97 -7.31
CA ASP A 139 -5.06 -14.37 -6.95
C ASP A 139 -6.06 -15.34 -7.62
N ALA A 140 -7.33 -14.95 -7.68
CA ALA A 140 -8.39 -15.69 -8.39
C ALA A 140 -8.27 -15.66 -9.94
N GLY A 141 -7.25 -14.99 -10.50
CA GLY A 141 -6.95 -14.96 -11.93
C GLY A 141 -7.43 -13.70 -12.67
N LEU A 142 -8.12 -12.78 -11.99
CA LEU A 142 -8.55 -11.51 -12.58
C LEU A 142 -7.39 -10.50 -12.51
N LYS A 143 -6.51 -10.50 -13.53
CA LYS A 143 -5.23 -9.77 -13.48
C LYS A 143 -5.27 -8.28 -13.87
N ASN A 144 -6.38 -7.75 -14.39
CA ASN A 144 -6.52 -6.35 -14.83
C ASN A 144 -7.23 -5.46 -13.80
N VAL A 145 -7.03 -5.75 -12.51
CA VAL A 145 -7.68 -5.06 -11.38
C VAL A 145 -6.76 -4.03 -10.71
N VAL A 146 -7.34 -2.90 -10.31
CA VAL A 146 -6.69 -1.85 -9.53
C VAL A 146 -7.66 -1.25 -8.51
N ALA A 147 -7.15 -0.54 -7.51
CA ALA A 147 -7.97 0.23 -6.56
C ALA A 147 -7.30 1.57 -6.22
N SER A 148 -8.11 2.56 -5.83
CA SER A 148 -7.58 3.78 -5.21
C SER A 148 -7.25 3.51 -3.73
N MET A 149 -6.40 4.35 -3.14
CA MET A 149 -5.99 4.21 -1.73
C MET A 149 -6.98 4.88 -0.76
N GLY A 150 -8.26 4.51 -0.84
CA GLY A 150 -9.33 5.06 0.00
C GLY A 150 -9.73 6.49 -0.36
N THR A 151 -9.68 6.83 -1.64
CA THR A 151 -10.05 8.15 -2.17
C THR A 151 -10.94 8.00 -3.39
N GLN A 152 -11.74 9.03 -3.70
CA GLN A 152 -12.41 9.12 -5.00
C GLN A 152 -11.39 9.07 -6.15
N LEU A 153 -11.83 8.57 -7.31
CA LEU A 153 -11.00 8.54 -8.50
C LEU A 153 -10.71 9.98 -8.95
N SER A 154 -9.43 10.33 -9.07
CA SER A 154 -9.01 11.68 -9.46
C SER A 154 -8.95 11.85 -10.98
N ASN A 155 -8.87 13.10 -11.43
CA ASN A 155 -8.61 13.41 -12.84
C ASN A 155 -7.25 12.87 -13.30
N GLU A 156 -6.24 12.85 -12.43
CA GLU A 156 -4.95 12.23 -12.72
C GLU A 156 -5.08 10.72 -12.93
N HIS A 157 -5.83 10.00 -12.09
CA HIS A 157 -6.11 8.58 -12.30
C HIS A 157 -6.76 8.33 -13.65
N ILE A 158 -7.81 9.09 -13.98
CA ILE A 158 -8.50 8.99 -15.27
C ILE A 158 -7.54 9.25 -16.44
N THR A 159 -6.70 10.28 -16.33
CA THR A 159 -5.71 10.62 -17.36
C THR A 159 -4.68 9.50 -17.56
N PHE A 160 -4.27 8.83 -16.48
CA PHE A 160 -3.38 7.67 -16.57
C PHE A 160 -4.07 6.46 -17.20
N LEU A 161 -5.29 6.13 -16.77
CA LEU A 161 -6.03 4.98 -17.27
C LEU A 161 -6.37 5.10 -18.76
N LYS A 162 -6.76 6.30 -19.23
CA LYS A 162 -7.01 6.59 -20.65
C LYS A 162 -5.82 6.31 -21.58
N LYS A 163 -4.59 6.27 -21.04
CA LYS A 163 -3.38 5.92 -21.82
C LYS A 163 -3.11 4.42 -21.86
N LEU A 164 -3.85 3.63 -21.09
CA LEU A 164 -3.67 2.18 -20.97
C LEU A 164 -4.79 1.39 -21.62
N CYS A 165 -6.03 1.89 -21.54
CA CYS A 165 -7.21 1.24 -22.10
C CYS A 165 -8.35 2.22 -22.36
N SER A 166 -9.33 1.78 -23.15
CA SER A 166 -10.57 2.52 -23.42
C SER A 166 -11.73 2.12 -22.51
N HIS A 167 -11.71 0.90 -21.96
CA HIS A 167 -12.80 0.37 -21.15
C HIS A 167 -12.44 0.38 -19.66
N VAL A 168 -13.40 0.82 -18.84
CA VAL A 168 -13.30 0.85 -17.38
C VAL A 168 -14.55 0.18 -16.81
N THR A 169 -14.35 -0.91 -16.08
CA THR A 169 -15.42 -1.59 -15.35
C THR A 169 -15.33 -1.21 -13.87
N LEU A 170 -16.43 -0.77 -13.29
CA LEU A 170 -16.53 -0.45 -11.86
C LEU A 170 -17.18 -1.63 -11.14
N MET A 171 -16.50 -2.18 -10.14
CA MET A 171 -17.00 -3.28 -9.32
C MET A 171 -16.80 -2.91 -7.85
N PHE A 172 -17.80 -2.23 -7.30
CA PHE A 172 -17.87 -1.74 -5.92
C PHE A 172 -18.86 -2.57 -5.10
#